data_AF-A0A930FCF0-F1
#
_entry.id   AF-A0A930FCF0-F1
#
_cell.length_a   1.000
_cell.length_b   1.000
_cell.length_c   1.000
_cell.angle_alpha   90.00
_cell.angle_beta   90.00
_cell.angle_gamma   90.00
#
_symmetry.space_group_name_H-M   'P 1'
#
loop_
_entity.id
_entity.type
_entity.pdbx_description
1 polymer ?
#
loop_
_entity_poly.entity_id
_entity_poly.type
_entity_poly.pdbx_seq_one_letter_code
_entity_poly.pdbx_strand_id
1 'polypeptide(L)'
;MKESELYIRLGISGEDELGKILGFEAKYCEQNTYFKILRKKPIVSRLVGAKSQGWRTMLDGGIPNSKSPNLNLTMKLPKGNPQKINGQNFFHQGHILAKEFYNFIPNKDEAYRKIKNNSKNGFIQFSVANMQQSKKNEVFRYSQAYYENRVAKYLTDTGNKVIYEVRIYFYNKNDKIPIGTRILFEAEDKSLENELCNDIFIPNFDEDFDLSRIQGYLGRKSYREFYAYGYDERYKKCFKNIAMIDNGDSFSRTFDENHNQIFYCVQENKKIKPGLFLTCKDVYETYPLEPEDMIIESYTKEELFSKYEHRKYCYYPAKKEKSNFSAIFFDWPTVDRLSGFSMRGLKKQGTLEGAFKQLSW
;
A
#
# COMPACT_ATOMS: atom_id res chain seq x y z
N MET A 1 -6.26 4.46 14.94
CA MET A 1 -7.69 4.80 14.74
C MET A 1 -8.49 4.23 15.88
N LYS A 2 -9.43 4.98 16.46
CA LYS A 2 -10.29 4.47 17.55
C LYS A 2 -11.16 3.30 17.07
N GLU A 3 -11.38 2.33 17.94
CA GLU A 3 -12.16 1.13 17.63
C GLU A 3 -13.59 1.43 17.15
N SER A 4 -14.27 2.40 17.77
CA SER A 4 -15.63 2.79 17.39
C SER A 4 -15.71 3.32 15.96
N GLU A 5 -14.68 4.07 15.52
CA GLU A 5 -14.59 4.59 14.15
C GLU A 5 -14.32 3.45 13.16
N LEU A 6 -13.49 2.48 13.55
CA LEU A 6 -13.22 1.29 12.74
C LEU A 6 -14.50 0.49 12.47
N TYR A 7 -15.35 0.31 13.48
CA TYR A 7 -16.64 -0.37 13.30
C TYR A 7 -17.52 0.34 12.27
N ILE A 8 -17.62 1.67 12.31
CA ILE A 8 -18.34 2.46 11.32
C ILE A 8 -17.77 2.22 9.91
N ARG A 9 -16.45 2.27 9.75
CA ARG A 9 -15.76 2.08 8.46
C ARG A 9 -15.82 0.66 7.90
N LEU A 10 -16.07 -0.32 8.75
CA LEU A 10 -16.35 -1.70 8.35
C LEU A 10 -17.84 -1.95 8.07
N GLY A 11 -18.69 -0.94 8.31
CA GLY A 11 -20.14 -1.05 8.15
C GLY A 11 -20.76 -2.01 9.16
N ILE A 12 -20.25 -2.03 10.39
CA ILE A 12 -20.70 -2.87 11.50
C ILE A 12 -21.00 -2.02 12.74
N SER A 13 -21.82 -2.56 13.62
CA SER A 13 -22.39 -1.88 14.78
C SER A 13 -21.52 -1.95 16.03
N GLY A 14 -20.60 -2.90 16.11
CA GLY A 14 -19.69 -3.06 17.24
C GLY A 14 -19.06 -4.44 17.33
N GLU A 15 -18.44 -4.71 18.48
CA GLU A 15 -17.74 -5.95 18.81
C GLU A 15 -18.64 -7.18 18.68
N ASP A 16 -19.87 -7.15 19.22
CA ASP A 16 -20.82 -8.26 19.15
C ASP A 16 -21.14 -8.71 17.71
N GLU A 17 -21.31 -7.73 16.81
CA GLU A 17 -21.59 -8.03 15.40
C GLU A 17 -20.36 -8.55 14.68
N LEU A 18 -19.18 -7.98 14.96
CA LEU A 18 -17.92 -8.53 14.46
C LEU A 18 -17.76 -9.99 14.90
N GLY A 19 -18.00 -10.28 16.17
CA GLY A 19 -17.94 -11.63 16.73
C GLY A 19 -18.89 -12.61 16.02
N LYS A 20 -20.11 -12.17 15.69
CA LYS A 20 -21.07 -12.97 14.89
C LYS A 20 -20.57 -13.24 13.47
N ILE A 21 -19.91 -12.27 12.83
CA ILE A 21 -19.39 -12.46 11.47
C ILE A 21 -18.19 -13.41 11.46
N LEU A 22 -17.26 -13.22 12.42
CA LEU A 22 -16.04 -14.00 12.53
C LEU A 22 -16.30 -15.41 13.09
N GLY A 23 -17.29 -15.54 13.98
CA GLY A 23 -17.55 -16.75 14.78
C GLY A 23 -16.63 -16.88 16.01
N PHE A 24 -15.97 -15.79 16.42
CA PHE A 24 -15.03 -15.75 17.54
C PHE A 24 -14.99 -14.35 18.16
N GLU A 25 -14.68 -14.27 19.44
CA GLU A 25 -14.36 -13.00 20.11
C GLU A 25 -13.01 -12.46 19.65
N ALA A 26 -12.90 -11.14 19.56
CA ALA A 26 -11.73 -10.47 19.04
C ALA A 26 -11.47 -9.16 19.80
N LYS A 27 -10.22 -8.90 20.18
CA LYS A 27 -9.81 -7.67 20.86
C LYS A 27 -9.03 -6.77 19.92
N TYR A 28 -9.45 -5.51 19.78
CA TYR A 28 -8.76 -4.56 18.92
C TYR A 28 -7.39 -4.12 19.49
N CYS A 29 -6.39 -4.05 18.62
CA CYS A 29 -5.08 -3.46 18.86
C CYS A 29 -5.00 -2.14 18.08
N GLU A 30 -5.24 -1.02 18.75
CA GLU A 30 -5.29 0.31 18.11
C GLU A 30 -3.94 0.75 17.54
N GLN A 31 -2.83 0.42 18.22
CA GLN A 31 -1.49 0.83 17.80
C GLN A 31 -1.10 0.31 16.41
N ASN A 32 -1.55 -0.90 16.08
CA ASN A 32 -1.16 -1.60 14.85
C ASN A 32 -2.36 -1.97 13.95
N THR A 33 -3.57 -1.55 14.31
CA THR A 33 -4.80 -1.67 13.51
C THR A 33 -5.10 -3.11 13.07
N TYR A 34 -5.18 -4.02 14.03
CA TYR A 34 -5.66 -5.40 13.83
C TYR A 34 -6.46 -5.87 15.05
N PHE A 35 -7.19 -6.98 14.93
CA PHE A 35 -7.83 -7.63 16.07
C PHE A 35 -7.10 -8.92 16.43
N LYS A 36 -6.79 -9.12 17.71
CA LYS A 36 -6.33 -10.40 18.24
C LYS A 36 -7.54 -11.29 18.51
N ILE A 37 -7.53 -12.52 17.99
CA ILE A 37 -8.62 -13.47 18.25
C ILE A 37 -8.45 -14.08 19.65
N LEU A 38 -9.50 -13.99 20.47
CA LEU A 38 -9.52 -14.50 21.84
C LEU A 38 -10.11 -15.92 21.83
N ARG A 39 -9.25 -16.95 21.75
CA ARG A 39 -9.70 -18.34 21.80
C ARG A 39 -10.13 -18.72 23.22
N LYS A 40 -11.44 -18.66 23.53
CA LYS A 40 -11.99 -19.27 24.77
C LYS A 40 -13.01 -20.38 24.56
N LYS A 41 -13.63 -20.48 23.39
CA LYS A 41 -14.43 -21.59 22.81
C LYS A 41 -15.07 -21.04 21.53
N PRO A 42 -15.50 -21.86 20.55
CA PRO A 42 -16.35 -21.38 19.46
C PRO A 42 -17.69 -20.96 20.08
N ILE A 43 -17.80 -19.69 20.43
CA ILE A 43 -19.05 -19.09 20.89
C ILE A 43 -19.46 -18.13 19.79
N VAL A 44 -20.76 -18.16 19.50
CA VAL A 44 -21.58 -17.20 18.78
C VAL A 44 -22.27 -17.87 17.59
N SER A 45 -23.60 -17.76 17.57
CA SER A 45 -24.44 -18.00 16.41
C SER A 45 -23.94 -17.16 15.24
N ARG A 46 -23.21 -17.78 14.31
CA ARG A 46 -22.65 -17.11 13.13
C ARG A 46 -23.73 -16.28 12.43
N LEU A 47 -23.40 -15.07 12.02
CA LEU A 47 -24.32 -14.20 11.30
C LEU A 47 -24.86 -14.93 10.05
N VAL A 48 -26.19 -14.99 9.92
CA VAL A 48 -26.85 -15.64 8.78
C VAL A 48 -26.43 -14.93 7.50
N GLY A 49 -25.90 -15.68 6.54
CA GLY A 49 -25.46 -15.15 5.25
C GLY A 49 -23.98 -14.74 5.20
N ALA A 50 -23.26 -14.71 6.33
CA ALA A 50 -21.82 -14.46 6.33
C ALA A 50 -21.06 -15.57 5.59
N LYS A 51 -20.11 -15.16 4.74
CA LYS A 51 -19.27 -16.08 3.95
C LYS A 51 -17.82 -15.92 4.35
N SER A 52 -17.11 -17.02 4.39
CA SER A 52 -15.65 -17.03 4.46
C SER A 52 -15.08 -17.95 3.38
N GLN A 53 -13.95 -17.57 2.81
CA GLN A 53 -13.16 -18.43 1.91
C GLN A 53 -11.69 -18.31 2.26
N GLY A 54 -10.93 -19.38 2.10
CA GLY A 54 -9.59 -19.43 2.65
C GLY A 54 -8.78 -20.62 2.20
N TRP A 55 -7.51 -20.61 2.57
CA TRP A 55 -6.59 -21.74 2.43
C TRP A 55 -6.08 -22.13 3.80
N ARG A 56 -5.85 -23.43 3.98
CA ARG A 56 -5.01 -23.98 5.04
C ARG A 56 -3.99 -24.87 4.37
N THR A 57 -2.71 -24.64 4.62
CA THR A 57 -1.62 -25.40 4.02
C THR A 57 -0.48 -25.56 5.02
N MET A 58 0.29 -26.64 4.85
CA MET A 58 1.62 -26.71 5.44
C MET A 58 2.58 -25.95 4.53
N LEU A 59 3.39 -25.08 5.12
CA LEU A 59 4.55 -24.45 4.50
C LEU A 59 5.79 -25.13 5.05
N ASP A 60 6.75 -25.45 4.19
CA ASP A 60 7.94 -26.22 4.53
C ASP A 60 9.19 -25.46 4.06
N GLY A 61 9.94 -24.91 5.02
CA GLY A 61 11.17 -24.17 4.78
C GLY A 61 12.34 -25.05 4.31
N GLY A 62 12.25 -26.37 4.50
CA GLY A 62 13.25 -27.33 4.06
C GLY A 62 13.21 -27.62 2.56
N ILE A 63 12.22 -27.09 1.83
CA ILE A 63 12.11 -27.27 0.38
C ILE A 63 13.14 -26.39 -0.33
N PRO A 64 13.91 -26.95 -1.29
CA PRO A 64 14.81 -26.15 -2.11
C PRO A 64 14.08 -25.02 -2.83
N ASN A 65 14.55 -23.79 -2.59
CA ASN A 65 14.08 -22.60 -3.28
C ASN A 65 14.28 -22.76 -4.79
N SER A 66 13.18 -22.71 -5.53
CA SER A 66 13.19 -22.59 -6.99
C SER A 66 12.73 -21.20 -7.37
N LYS A 67 13.15 -20.69 -8.53
CA LYS A 67 12.55 -19.47 -9.08
C LYS A 67 11.03 -19.65 -9.16
N SER A 68 10.29 -18.78 -8.48
CA SER A 68 8.83 -18.78 -8.57
C SER A 68 8.43 -18.28 -9.97
N PRO A 69 7.50 -18.93 -10.66
CA PRO A 69 6.94 -18.39 -11.89
C PRO A 69 6.15 -17.11 -11.58
N ASN A 70 5.81 -16.35 -12.62
CA ASN A 70 4.94 -15.18 -12.45
C ASN A 70 3.52 -15.65 -12.02
N LEU A 71 3.16 -15.35 -10.78
CA LEU A 71 1.94 -15.80 -10.07
C LEU A 71 0.95 -14.65 -9.84
N ASN A 72 0.93 -13.67 -10.74
CA ASN A 72 0.01 -12.55 -10.64
C ASN A 72 -1.45 -12.97 -10.91
N LEU A 73 -2.36 -12.41 -10.11
CA LEU A 73 -3.79 -12.51 -10.36
C LEU A 73 -4.16 -11.64 -11.57
N THR A 74 -5.22 -12.03 -12.27
CA THR A 74 -5.78 -11.25 -13.39
C THR A 74 -7.19 -10.74 -13.07
N MET A 75 -7.57 -10.78 -11.79
CA MET A 75 -8.86 -10.31 -11.30
C MET A 75 -9.04 -8.81 -11.63
N LYS A 76 -10.19 -8.44 -12.20
CA LYS A 76 -10.46 -7.04 -12.52
C LYS A 76 -10.62 -6.22 -11.24
N LEU A 77 -9.88 -5.12 -11.16
CA LEU A 77 -10.09 -4.08 -10.15
C LEU A 77 -11.22 -3.14 -10.60
N PRO A 78 -11.78 -2.35 -9.67
CA PRO A 78 -12.78 -1.35 -10.02
C PRO A 78 -12.26 -0.39 -11.11
N LYS A 79 -13.10 -0.08 -12.10
CA LYS A 79 -12.77 0.90 -13.15
C LYS A 79 -12.54 2.26 -12.47
N GLY A 80 -11.47 2.97 -12.85
CA GLY A 80 -11.14 4.27 -12.26
C GLY A 80 -10.64 4.19 -10.82
N ASN A 81 -10.01 3.06 -10.44
CA ASN A 81 -9.33 2.87 -9.15
C ASN A 81 -8.44 4.09 -8.83
N PRO A 82 -8.77 4.88 -7.79
CA PRO A 82 -8.01 6.08 -7.48
C PRO A 82 -6.55 5.76 -7.15
N GLN A 83 -5.65 6.65 -7.53
CA GLN A 83 -4.24 6.58 -7.17
C GLN A 83 -3.93 7.52 -6.02
N LYS A 84 -3.12 7.04 -5.08
CA LYS A 84 -2.52 7.81 -4.01
C LYS A 84 -1.40 8.70 -4.54
N ILE A 85 -1.04 9.71 -3.76
CA ILE A 85 0.10 10.61 -4.03
C ILE A 85 1.40 9.84 -4.32
N ASN A 86 1.62 8.71 -3.63
CA ASN A 86 2.77 7.83 -3.83
C ASN A 86 2.68 6.91 -5.07
N GLY A 87 1.72 7.13 -5.96
CA GLY A 87 1.49 6.34 -7.18
C GLY A 87 0.82 4.99 -6.96
N GLN A 88 0.59 4.56 -5.72
CA GLN A 88 -0.10 3.30 -5.44
C GLN A 88 -1.61 3.44 -5.65
N ASN A 89 -2.23 2.41 -6.20
CA ASN A 89 -3.68 2.34 -6.26
C ASN A 89 -4.29 2.15 -4.86
N PHE A 90 -5.53 2.62 -4.66
CA PHE A 90 -6.27 2.37 -3.42
C PHE A 90 -6.72 0.92 -3.29
N PHE A 91 -7.08 0.26 -4.39
CA PHE A 91 -7.44 -1.15 -4.41
C PHE A 91 -6.36 -2.01 -5.05
N HIS A 92 -6.07 -3.14 -4.40
CA HIS A 92 -5.16 -4.17 -4.85
C HIS A 92 -5.91 -5.48 -5.12
N GLN A 93 -5.30 -6.32 -5.96
CA GLN A 93 -5.66 -7.73 -6.07
C GLN A 93 -5.02 -8.45 -4.89
N GLY A 94 -5.75 -8.56 -3.78
CA GLY A 94 -5.29 -9.31 -2.62
C GLY A 94 -5.23 -10.80 -2.95
N HIS A 95 -4.12 -11.44 -2.62
CA HIS A 95 -3.98 -12.89 -2.63
C HIS A 95 -4.44 -13.45 -1.28
N ILE A 96 -5.23 -14.53 -1.25
CA ILE A 96 -5.54 -15.21 0.02
C ILE A 96 -4.30 -15.95 0.52
N LEU A 97 -3.66 -16.72 -0.36
CA LEU A 97 -2.34 -17.28 -0.14
C LEU A 97 -1.34 -16.54 -1.03
N ALA A 98 -0.40 -15.84 -0.41
CA ALA A 98 0.59 -15.03 -1.11
C ALA A 98 1.44 -15.83 -2.10
N LYS A 99 1.85 -15.16 -3.17
CA LYS A 99 2.75 -15.73 -4.19
C LYS A 99 4.10 -16.18 -3.62
N GLU A 100 4.59 -15.51 -2.58
CA GLU A 100 5.87 -15.83 -1.94
C GLU A 100 5.86 -17.24 -1.33
N PHE A 101 4.70 -17.70 -0.86
CA PHE A 101 4.56 -19.03 -0.29
C PHE A 101 4.62 -20.17 -1.30
N TYR A 102 4.62 -19.88 -2.61
CA TYR A 102 4.84 -20.89 -3.64
C TYR A 102 6.13 -21.69 -3.42
N ASN A 103 7.17 -21.04 -2.90
CA ASN A 103 8.48 -21.69 -2.70
C ASN A 103 8.50 -22.70 -1.56
N PHE A 104 7.54 -22.59 -0.63
CA PHE A 104 7.46 -23.43 0.57
C PHE A 104 6.38 -24.50 0.48
N ILE A 105 5.80 -24.75 -0.70
CA ILE A 105 4.77 -25.78 -0.89
C ILE A 105 5.35 -26.96 -1.68
N PRO A 106 5.27 -28.21 -1.17
CA PRO A 106 5.88 -29.38 -1.81
C PRO A 106 5.38 -29.63 -3.25
N ASN A 107 4.06 -29.52 -3.47
CA ASN A 107 3.45 -29.74 -4.78
C ASN A 107 3.28 -28.40 -5.52
N LYS A 108 4.34 -27.99 -6.23
CA LYS A 108 4.41 -26.70 -6.92
C LYS A 108 3.36 -26.54 -8.03
N ASP A 109 3.04 -27.57 -8.79
CA ASP A 109 2.03 -27.46 -9.86
C ASP A 109 0.61 -27.26 -9.32
N GLU A 110 0.27 -27.92 -8.21
CA GLU A 110 -0.99 -27.70 -7.54
C GLU A 110 -1.02 -26.32 -6.87
N ALA A 111 0.06 -25.92 -6.20
CA ALA A 111 0.22 -24.60 -5.61
C ALA A 111 0.06 -23.49 -6.66
N TYR A 112 0.69 -23.63 -7.83
CA TYR A 112 0.58 -22.72 -8.97
C TYR A 112 -0.88 -22.52 -9.37
N ARG A 113 -1.60 -23.63 -9.60
CA ARG A 113 -3.02 -23.60 -9.99
C ARG A 113 -3.89 -22.97 -8.92
N LYS A 114 -3.59 -23.17 -7.64
CA LYS A 114 -4.31 -22.57 -6.51
C LYS A 114 -4.05 -21.07 -6.42
N ILE A 115 -2.78 -20.65 -6.41
CA ILE A 115 -2.35 -19.27 -6.19
C ILE A 115 -2.80 -18.35 -7.35
N LYS A 116 -2.74 -18.83 -8.59
CA LYS A 116 -3.16 -18.05 -9.77
C LYS A 116 -4.68 -18.03 -9.99
N ASN A 117 -5.45 -18.84 -9.26
CA ASN A 117 -6.88 -18.92 -9.48
C ASN A 117 -7.60 -17.70 -8.88
N ASN A 118 -8.00 -16.76 -9.74
CA ASN A 118 -8.70 -15.54 -9.34
C ASN A 118 -9.92 -15.79 -8.44
N SER A 119 -10.76 -16.78 -8.74
CA SER A 119 -12.00 -17.00 -7.98
C SER A 119 -11.78 -17.68 -6.63
N LYS A 120 -10.65 -18.37 -6.46
CA LYS A 120 -10.31 -19.09 -5.23
C LYS A 120 -9.26 -18.39 -4.38
N ASN A 121 -8.45 -17.52 -4.96
CA ASN A 121 -7.30 -16.89 -4.31
C ASN A 121 -7.24 -15.37 -4.47
N GLY A 122 -8.10 -14.77 -5.29
CA GLY A 122 -8.15 -13.32 -5.48
C GLY A 122 -9.34 -12.69 -4.77
N PHE A 123 -9.13 -11.49 -4.23
CA PHE A 123 -10.19 -10.63 -3.71
C PHE A 123 -9.77 -9.15 -3.77
N ILE A 124 -10.75 -8.24 -3.71
CA ILE A 124 -10.48 -6.80 -3.66
C ILE A 124 -10.05 -6.44 -2.23
N GLN A 125 -8.87 -5.87 -2.09
CA GLN A 125 -8.33 -5.43 -0.80
C GLN A 125 -7.85 -3.99 -0.91
N PHE A 126 -8.01 -3.19 0.14
CA PHE A 126 -7.35 -1.90 0.21
C PHE A 126 -5.83 -2.09 0.23
N SER A 127 -5.10 -1.24 -0.49
CA SER A 127 -3.65 -1.35 -0.59
C SER A 127 -2.96 -1.30 0.76
N VAL A 128 -3.46 -0.50 1.71
CA VAL A 128 -2.90 -0.47 3.08
C VAL A 128 -3.10 -1.77 3.86
N ALA A 129 -4.24 -2.43 3.69
CA ALA A 129 -4.50 -3.71 4.33
C ALA A 129 -3.69 -4.85 3.67
N ASN A 130 -3.38 -4.71 2.38
CA ASN A 130 -2.56 -5.66 1.64
C ASN A 130 -1.06 -5.50 1.90
N MET A 131 -0.50 -4.30 1.71
CA MET A 131 0.95 -4.10 1.54
C MET A 131 1.61 -3.08 2.48
N GLN A 132 0.87 -2.41 3.38
CA GLN A 132 1.52 -1.36 4.20
C GLN A 132 2.66 -1.98 5.02
N GLN A 133 3.88 -1.56 4.69
CA GLN A 133 5.13 -2.07 5.26
C GLN A 133 5.98 -0.95 5.88
N SER A 134 5.58 0.32 5.72
CA SER A 134 6.25 1.49 6.32
C SER A 134 5.33 2.30 7.24
N LYS A 135 5.94 3.01 8.19
CA LYS A 135 5.27 3.92 9.14
C LYS A 135 4.76 5.16 8.41
N LYS A 136 3.46 5.45 8.53
CA LYS A 136 2.91 6.79 8.27
C LYS A 136 2.75 7.44 9.65
N ASN A 137 3.53 8.48 9.93
CA ASN A 137 3.35 9.32 11.12
C ASN A 137 3.22 8.54 12.44
N GLU A 138 4.24 7.74 12.79
CA GLU A 138 4.35 6.94 14.03
C GLU A 138 3.38 5.76 14.20
N VAL A 139 2.29 5.68 13.44
CA VAL A 139 1.34 4.56 13.47
C VAL A 139 1.70 3.55 12.38
N PHE A 140 2.00 2.32 12.78
CA PHE A 140 2.37 1.23 11.87
C PHE A 140 1.25 0.19 11.79
N ARG A 141 0.44 0.23 10.73
CA ARG A 141 -0.55 -0.82 10.48
C ARG A 141 0.13 -2.14 10.14
N TYR A 142 -0.22 -3.21 10.83
CA TYR A 142 0.22 -4.55 10.46
C TYR A 142 -0.68 -5.06 9.33
N SER A 143 -0.21 -4.90 8.10
CA SER A 143 -0.88 -5.39 6.88
C SER A 143 -0.74 -6.90 6.73
N GLN A 144 -1.45 -7.47 5.76
CA GLN A 144 -1.31 -8.88 5.42
C GLN A 144 0.14 -9.21 5.03
N ALA A 145 0.77 -8.40 4.17
CA ALA A 145 2.16 -8.59 3.79
C ALA A 145 3.14 -8.51 4.97
N TYR A 146 2.84 -7.74 6.02
CA TYR A 146 3.68 -7.70 7.22
C TYR A 146 3.80 -9.09 7.86
N TYR A 147 2.68 -9.79 8.05
CA TYR A 147 2.68 -11.14 8.61
C TYR A 147 3.27 -12.16 7.63
N GLU A 148 2.94 -12.05 6.33
CA GLU A 148 3.43 -12.97 5.31
C GLU A 148 4.96 -12.92 5.19
N ASN A 149 5.55 -11.73 5.17
CA ASN A 149 7.00 -11.55 5.12
C ASN A 149 7.70 -12.15 6.35
N ARG A 150 7.09 -12.02 7.54
CA ARG A 150 7.66 -12.58 8.77
C ARG A 150 7.63 -14.10 8.77
N VAL A 151 6.53 -14.69 8.31
CA VAL A 151 6.41 -16.14 8.15
C VAL A 151 7.39 -16.65 7.09
N ALA A 152 7.50 -16.00 5.94
CA ALA A 152 8.45 -16.36 4.88
C ALA A 152 9.90 -16.26 5.35
N LYS A 153 10.24 -15.22 6.12
CA LYS A 153 11.55 -15.07 6.75
C LYS A 153 11.84 -16.20 7.73
N TYR A 154 10.92 -16.53 8.62
CA TYR A 154 11.07 -17.65 9.55
C TYR A 154 11.31 -18.98 8.83
N LEU A 155 10.51 -19.28 7.79
CA LEU A 155 10.68 -20.49 6.96
C LEU A 155 12.07 -20.53 6.33
N THR A 156 12.55 -19.39 5.81
CA THR A 156 13.86 -19.29 5.17
C THR A 156 15.02 -19.44 6.17
N ASP A 157 14.92 -18.81 7.34
CA ASP A 157 15.99 -18.76 8.32
C ASP A 157 16.14 -20.09 9.09
N THR A 158 15.05 -20.83 9.29
CA THR A 158 15.03 -22.04 10.13
C THR A 158 14.95 -23.34 9.34
N GLY A 159 14.34 -23.32 8.15
CA GLY A 159 13.98 -24.54 7.43
C GLY A 159 12.81 -25.31 8.06
N ASN A 160 12.19 -24.78 9.12
CA ASN A 160 11.09 -25.44 9.84
C ASN A 160 9.78 -25.38 9.06
N LYS A 161 8.78 -26.10 9.57
CA LYS A 161 7.43 -26.11 9.00
C LYS A 161 6.49 -25.17 9.74
N VAL A 162 5.52 -24.62 9.01
CA VAL A 162 4.45 -23.77 9.54
C VAL A 162 3.11 -24.23 8.98
N ILE A 163 2.16 -24.55 9.86
CA ILE A 163 0.76 -24.68 9.47
C ILE A 163 0.22 -23.27 9.31
N TYR A 164 -0.11 -22.88 8.08
CA TYR A 164 -0.57 -21.53 7.75
C TYR A 164 -2.01 -21.57 7.25
N GLU A 165 -2.87 -20.72 7.83
CA GLU A 165 -4.27 -20.59 7.47
C GLU A 165 -4.65 -19.12 7.26
N VAL A 166 -5.26 -18.83 6.11
CA VAL A 166 -5.79 -17.51 5.81
C VAL A 166 -7.25 -17.63 5.43
N ARG A 167 -8.11 -16.81 6.03
CA ARG A 167 -9.53 -16.73 5.70
C ARG A 167 -9.97 -15.29 5.46
N ILE A 168 -10.63 -15.08 4.33
CA ILE A 168 -11.27 -13.81 3.99
C ILE A 168 -12.71 -13.84 4.49
N TYR A 169 -13.14 -12.81 5.20
CA TYR A 169 -14.49 -12.70 5.76
C TYR A 169 -15.30 -11.64 5.02
N PHE A 170 -16.48 -12.04 4.57
CA PHE A 170 -17.50 -11.17 4.01
C PHE A 170 -18.64 -11.06 5.03
N TYR A 171 -19.21 -9.86 5.16
CA TYR A 171 -20.39 -9.65 5.99
C TYR A 171 -21.57 -10.46 5.43
N ASN A 172 -21.81 -10.36 4.11
CA ASN A 172 -22.77 -11.21 3.38
C ASN A 172 -22.10 -11.96 2.21
N LYS A 173 -22.67 -13.12 1.84
CA LYS A 173 -22.17 -13.96 0.74
C LYS A 173 -22.10 -13.29 -0.63
N ASN A 174 -22.89 -12.24 -0.85
CA ASN A 174 -22.98 -11.50 -2.11
C ASN A 174 -22.15 -10.21 -2.11
N ASP A 175 -21.47 -9.88 -1.00
CA ASP A 175 -20.64 -8.69 -0.93
C ASP A 175 -19.48 -8.77 -1.93
N LYS A 176 -19.19 -7.66 -2.61
CA LYS A 176 -18.06 -7.58 -3.55
C LYS A 176 -16.72 -7.37 -2.87
N ILE A 177 -16.71 -6.73 -1.70
CA ILE A 177 -15.50 -6.43 -0.94
C ILE A 177 -15.63 -7.09 0.45
N PRO A 178 -14.63 -7.87 0.90
CA PRO A 178 -14.64 -8.45 2.24
C PRO A 178 -14.37 -7.40 3.31
N ILE A 179 -14.81 -7.68 4.53
CA ILE A 179 -14.56 -6.82 5.70
C ILE A 179 -13.14 -7.00 6.27
N GLY A 180 -12.45 -8.09 5.93
CA GLY A 180 -11.08 -8.33 6.40
C GLY A 180 -10.56 -9.74 6.17
N THR A 181 -9.33 -9.95 6.62
CA THR A 181 -8.53 -11.16 6.46
C THR A 181 -8.12 -11.68 7.84
N ARG A 182 -8.45 -12.92 8.17
CA ARG A 182 -7.86 -13.62 9.30
C ARG A 182 -6.61 -14.36 8.87
N ILE A 183 -5.54 -14.24 9.64
CA ILE A 183 -4.33 -15.02 9.50
C ILE A 183 -4.15 -15.83 10.78
N LEU A 184 -3.93 -17.12 10.63
CA LEU A 184 -3.57 -18.06 11.67
C LEU A 184 -2.31 -18.80 11.25
N PHE A 185 -1.32 -18.89 12.14
CA PHE A 185 -0.17 -19.76 11.93
C PHE A 185 0.27 -20.48 13.19
N GLU A 186 0.84 -21.67 13.00
CA GLU A 186 1.40 -22.50 14.05
C GLU A 186 2.75 -23.04 13.54
N ALA A 187 3.83 -22.61 14.19
CA ALA A 187 5.20 -23.03 13.88
C ALA A 187 5.60 -24.23 14.76
N GLU A 188 6.59 -25.01 14.29
CA GLU A 188 7.12 -26.16 15.03
C GLU A 188 7.78 -25.75 16.36
N ASP A 189 8.58 -24.69 16.33
CA ASP A 189 9.04 -24.01 17.53
C ASP A 189 8.18 -22.75 17.77
N LYS A 190 7.93 -22.42 19.04
CA LYS A 190 7.05 -21.31 19.40
C LYS A 190 7.67 -19.92 19.20
N SER A 191 8.85 -19.80 18.60
CA SER A 191 9.57 -18.52 18.52
C SER A 191 8.78 -17.49 17.70
N LEU A 192 8.21 -17.91 16.57
CA LEU A 192 7.44 -17.04 15.70
C LEU A 192 6.16 -16.56 16.37
N GLU A 193 5.43 -17.43 17.09
CA GLU A 193 4.23 -17.04 17.84
C GLU A 193 4.52 -16.21 19.09
N ASN A 194 5.72 -16.33 19.65
CA ASN A 194 6.17 -15.48 20.76
C ASN A 194 6.53 -14.07 20.25
N GLU A 195 7.08 -13.97 19.04
CA GLU A 195 7.36 -12.69 18.38
C GLU A 195 6.09 -12.01 17.87
N LEU A 196 5.16 -12.78 17.30
CA LEU A 196 3.99 -12.29 16.59
C LEU A 196 2.71 -12.94 17.11
N CYS A 197 1.66 -12.14 17.27
CA CYS A 197 0.34 -12.68 17.54
C CYS A 197 -0.11 -13.59 16.39
N ASN A 198 -0.30 -14.87 16.67
CA ASN A 198 -0.43 -15.90 15.65
C ASN A 198 -1.86 -16.15 15.16
N ASP A 199 -2.87 -15.53 15.78
CA ASP A 199 -4.28 -15.59 15.36
C ASP A 199 -4.88 -14.19 15.39
N ILE A 200 -4.95 -13.58 14.21
CA ILE A 200 -5.27 -12.16 14.04
C ILE A 200 -6.25 -11.94 12.90
N PHE A 201 -7.03 -10.86 12.99
CA PHE A 201 -7.91 -10.38 11.95
C PHE A 201 -7.51 -8.97 11.53
N ILE A 202 -7.14 -8.82 10.26
CA ILE A 202 -6.75 -7.59 9.62
C ILE A 202 -7.99 -7.00 8.94
N PRO A 203 -8.54 -5.89 9.45
CA PRO A 203 -9.69 -5.26 8.82
C PRO A 203 -9.33 -4.75 7.41
N ASN A 204 -10.27 -4.73 6.47
CA ASN A 204 -10.04 -4.30 5.09
C ASN A 204 -10.60 -2.89 4.86
N PHE A 205 -9.86 -1.88 5.29
CA PHE A 205 -10.25 -0.47 5.13
C PHE A 205 -9.02 0.41 4.95
N ASP A 206 -9.23 1.64 4.49
CA ASP A 206 -8.22 2.69 4.40
C ASP A 206 -8.64 3.93 5.20
N GLU A 207 -7.71 4.52 5.95
CA GLU A 207 -7.95 5.74 6.72
C GLU A 207 -8.21 6.95 5.81
N ASP A 208 -7.60 6.91 4.62
CA ASP A 208 -7.77 7.93 3.59
C ASP A 208 -9.09 7.74 2.81
N PHE A 209 -9.92 6.72 3.14
CA PHE A 209 -11.25 6.53 2.54
C PHE A 209 -12.39 6.89 3.52
N ASP A 210 -13.10 7.98 3.21
CA ASP A 210 -14.07 8.63 4.10
C ASP A 210 -15.41 8.91 3.40
N LEU A 211 -16.42 8.07 3.67
CA LEU A 211 -17.76 8.20 3.09
C LEU A 211 -18.56 9.37 3.68
N SER A 212 -18.11 10.05 4.72
CA SER A 212 -18.81 11.25 5.22
C SER A 212 -18.84 12.39 4.19
N ARG A 213 -17.99 12.31 3.15
CA ARG A 213 -17.88 13.29 2.05
C ARG A 213 -18.98 13.15 0.98
N ILE A 214 -19.82 12.11 1.03
CA ILE A 214 -20.97 11.98 0.13
C ILE A 214 -22.24 12.60 0.72
N GLN A 215 -23.08 13.18 -0.14
CA GLN A 215 -24.40 13.65 0.24
C GLN A 215 -25.26 12.44 0.59
N GLY A 216 -26.04 12.54 1.68
CA GLY A 216 -26.85 11.43 2.18
C GLY A 216 -26.06 10.35 2.91
N TYR A 217 -24.89 10.67 3.47
CA TYR A 217 -24.15 9.78 4.35
C TYR A 217 -24.99 9.37 5.58
N LEU A 218 -25.12 8.06 5.81
CA LEU A 218 -25.92 7.47 6.90
C LEU A 218 -25.05 6.68 7.89
N GLY A 219 -23.79 7.07 8.06
CA GLY A 219 -22.87 6.37 8.94
C GLY A 219 -22.52 4.97 8.42
N ARG A 220 -22.59 3.99 9.32
CA ARG A 220 -22.31 2.56 9.05
C ARG A 220 -23.08 2.00 7.85
N LYS A 221 -24.31 2.49 7.59
CA LYS A 221 -25.14 2.00 6.48
C LYS A 221 -24.49 2.29 5.12
N SER A 222 -23.93 3.48 4.95
CA SER A 222 -23.21 3.85 3.72
C SER A 222 -21.97 2.99 3.51
N TYR A 223 -21.22 2.70 4.57
CA TYR A 223 -20.07 1.77 4.48
C TYR A 223 -20.51 0.36 4.12
N ARG A 224 -21.60 -0.15 4.73
CA ARG A 224 -22.13 -1.48 4.41
C ARG A 224 -22.55 -1.58 2.93
N GLU A 225 -23.22 -0.56 2.40
CA GLU A 225 -23.56 -0.47 0.97
C GLU A 225 -22.30 -0.49 0.09
N PHE A 226 -21.26 0.26 0.47
CA PHE A 226 -19.98 0.26 -0.26
C PHE A 226 -19.36 -1.15 -0.35
N TYR A 227 -19.30 -1.92 0.74
CA TYR A 227 -18.77 -3.29 0.66
C TYR A 227 -19.68 -4.24 -0.14
N ALA A 228 -21.00 -4.05 -0.04
CA ALA A 228 -21.97 -4.86 -0.77
C ALA A 228 -21.87 -4.65 -2.29
N TYR A 229 -21.79 -3.39 -2.73
CA TYR A 229 -21.88 -3.02 -4.15
C TYR A 229 -20.53 -2.71 -4.81
N GLY A 230 -19.47 -2.52 -4.02
CA GLY A 230 -18.12 -2.16 -4.48
C GLY A 230 -17.97 -0.68 -4.82
N TYR A 231 -16.77 -0.32 -5.32
CA TYR A 231 -16.47 1.03 -5.79
C TYR A 231 -17.16 1.36 -7.12
N ASP A 232 -17.61 2.61 -7.22
CA ASP A 232 -18.03 3.32 -8.41
C ASP A 232 -17.53 4.78 -8.34
N GLU A 233 -17.65 5.54 -9.44
CA GLU A 233 -17.08 6.89 -9.56
C GLU A 233 -17.64 7.91 -8.56
N ARG A 234 -18.87 7.73 -8.03
CA ARG A 234 -19.44 8.66 -7.02
C ARG A 234 -18.65 8.62 -5.71
N TYR A 235 -17.92 7.53 -5.43
CA TYR A 235 -17.04 7.44 -4.28
C TYR A 235 -15.67 8.11 -4.50
N LYS A 236 -15.32 8.56 -5.71
CA LYS A 236 -14.01 9.17 -5.99
C LYS A 236 -13.65 10.31 -5.01
N LYS A 237 -14.63 11.14 -4.68
CA LYS A 237 -14.47 12.24 -3.70
C LYS A 237 -14.32 11.79 -2.24
N CYS A 238 -14.48 10.51 -1.94
CA CYS A 238 -14.31 9.95 -0.60
C CYS A 238 -12.84 9.62 -0.30
N PHE A 239 -12.00 9.54 -1.34
CA PHE A 239 -10.58 9.24 -1.20
C PHE A 239 -9.79 10.53 -0.95
N LYS A 240 -9.06 10.56 0.15
CA LYS A 240 -8.08 11.57 0.53
C LYS A 240 -6.72 11.22 -0.04
N ASN A 241 -5.79 12.17 -0.08
CA ASN A 241 -4.42 11.94 -0.59
C ASN A 241 -4.40 11.28 -1.98
N ILE A 242 -5.31 11.71 -2.88
CA ILE A 242 -5.33 11.24 -4.26
C ILE A 242 -4.40 12.08 -5.13
N ALA A 243 -3.73 11.44 -6.09
CA ALA A 243 -3.01 12.10 -7.17
C ALA A 243 -3.99 12.45 -8.30
N MET A 244 -4.16 13.73 -8.59
CA MET A 244 -4.96 14.22 -9.71
C MET A 244 -4.04 14.70 -10.83
N ILE A 245 -4.19 14.17 -12.03
CA ILE A 245 -3.43 14.60 -13.20
C ILE A 245 -4.26 15.65 -13.96
N ASP A 246 -3.70 16.85 -14.11
CA ASP A 246 -4.28 17.85 -15.00
C ASP A 246 -3.83 17.57 -16.45
N ASN A 247 -4.81 17.32 -17.32
CA ASN A 247 -4.60 17.08 -18.75
C ASN A 247 -4.86 18.34 -19.60
N GLY A 248 -5.15 19.48 -18.98
CA GLY A 248 -5.55 20.72 -19.65
C GLY A 248 -4.41 21.49 -20.34
N ASP A 249 -3.17 21.25 -19.94
CA ASP A 249 -1.96 21.90 -20.49
C ASP A 249 -0.96 20.89 -21.06
N SER A 250 -0.04 21.34 -21.90
CA SER A 250 1.09 20.55 -22.46
C SER A 250 2.09 19.99 -21.42
N PHE A 251 1.82 20.23 -20.13
CA PHE A 251 2.59 19.78 -18.98
C PHE A 251 1.67 19.04 -18.01
N SER A 252 1.79 17.70 -17.94
CA SER A 252 1.07 16.89 -16.96
C SER A 252 1.57 17.20 -15.55
N ARG A 253 0.73 17.87 -14.76
CA ARG A 253 0.99 18.20 -13.36
C ARG A 253 0.15 17.32 -12.45
N THR A 254 0.71 16.94 -11.30
CA THR A 254 0.03 16.12 -10.30
C THR A 254 -0.29 16.97 -9.09
N PHE A 255 -1.54 16.90 -8.62
CA PHE A 255 -2.05 17.68 -7.50
C PHE A 255 -2.68 16.76 -6.45
N ASP A 256 -2.65 17.22 -5.19
CA ASP A 256 -3.42 16.60 -4.11
C ASP A 256 -4.90 17.02 -4.18
N GLU A 257 -5.71 16.53 -3.25
CA GLU A 257 -7.15 16.87 -3.19
C GLU A 257 -7.45 18.34 -2.86
N ASN A 258 -6.48 19.08 -2.34
CA ASN A 258 -6.56 20.50 -2.03
C ASN A 258 -6.00 21.37 -3.17
N HIS A 259 -5.65 20.77 -4.30
CA HIS A 259 -5.01 21.41 -5.46
C HIS A 259 -3.58 21.92 -5.19
N ASN A 260 -2.88 21.38 -4.19
CA ASN A 260 -1.45 21.61 -4.02
C ASN A 260 -0.68 20.73 -5.01
N GLN A 261 0.31 21.31 -5.70
CA GLN A 261 1.16 20.54 -6.60
C GLN A 261 2.07 19.58 -5.81
N ILE A 262 2.14 18.34 -6.29
CA ILE A 262 2.97 17.26 -5.73
C ILE A 262 4.31 17.21 -6.45
N PHE A 263 5.38 17.02 -5.67
CA PHE A 263 6.76 16.86 -6.18
C PHE A 263 7.29 15.46 -5.85
N TYR A 264 8.15 14.91 -6.73
CA TYR A 264 8.75 13.59 -6.59
C TYR A 264 10.24 13.69 -6.33
N CYS A 265 10.71 13.20 -5.18
CA CYS A 265 12.12 12.97 -4.91
C CYS A 265 12.55 11.65 -5.55
N VAL A 266 13.52 11.69 -6.46
CA VAL A 266 14.08 10.50 -7.11
C VAL A 266 15.48 10.20 -6.55
N GLN A 267 15.71 8.93 -6.17
CA GLN A 267 17.01 8.45 -5.67
C GLN A 267 17.44 7.17 -6.41
N GLU A 268 18.74 7.06 -6.72
CA GLU A 268 19.35 5.88 -7.35
C GLU A 268 19.77 4.85 -6.28
N ASN A 269 19.40 3.58 -6.48
CA ASN A 269 19.48 2.50 -5.48
C ASN A 269 20.89 2.17 -4.92
N LYS A 270 21.98 2.77 -5.41
CA LYS A 270 23.36 2.29 -5.13
C LYS A 270 24.28 3.22 -4.33
N LYS A 271 23.92 4.48 -4.07
CA LYS A 271 24.69 5.37 -3.14
C LYS A 271 23.76 6.42 -2.52
N ILE A 272 23.76 6.50 -1.19
CA ILE A 272 22.98 7.50 -0.44
C ILE A 272 23.57 8.90 -0.72
N LYS A 273 22.88 9.71 -1.54
CA LYS A 273 22.90 11.19 -1.53
C LYS A 273 21.53 11.76 -1.98
N PRO A 274 21.02 12.83 -1.32
CA PRO A 274 19.74 13.51 -1.65
C PRO A 274 19.89 14.40 -2.89
N GLY A 275 18.86 14.81 -3.65
CA GLY A 275 17.41 14.59 -3.64
C GLY A 275 16.83 15.47 -4.75
N LEU A 276 16.67 14.91 -5.96
CA LEU A 276 16.13 15.65 -7.11
C LEU A 276 14.60 15.65 -7.01
N PHE A 277 14.01 16.81 -6.74
CA PHE A 277 12.56 17.00 -6.74
C PHE A 277 12.09 17.38 -8.15
N LEU A 278 11.44 16.42 -8.80
CA LEU A 278 11.01 16.51 -10.19
C LEU A 278 9.48 16.49 -10.29
N THR A 279 8.94 17.06 -11.36
CA THR A 279 7.55 16.79 -11.75
C THR A 279 7.46 15.38 -12.35
N CYS A 280 6.26 14.78 -12.38
CA CYS A 280 6.06 13.42 -12.92
C CYS A 280 6.63 13.26 -14.34
N LYS A 281 6.40 14.26 -15.21
CA LYS A 281 6.96 14.30 -16.58
C LYS A 281 8.48 14.31 -16.59
N ASP A 282 9.10 15.16 -15.77
CA ASP A 282 10.56 15.28 -15.73
C ASP A 282 11.22 14.00 -15.23
N VAL A 283 10.57 13.25 -14.34
CA VAL A 283 11.04 11.91 -13.94
C VAL A 283 11.08 10.96 -15.14
N TYR A 284 9.98 10.85 -15.90
CA TYR A 284 9.91 9.96 -17.05
C TYR A 284 10.84 10.36 -18.20
N GLU A 285 11.04 11.65 -18.43
CA GLU A 285 11.96 12.16 -19.47
C GLU A 285 13.43 12.01 -19.06
N THR A 286 13.74 12.22 -17.77
CA THR A 286 15.12 12.16 -17.25
C THR A 286 15.57 10.72 -17.03
N TYR A 287 14.65 9.87 -16.57
CA TYR A 287 14.90 8.50 -16.21
C TYR A 287 13.99 7.58 -17.02
N PRO A 288 14.41 7.19 -18.24
CA PRO A 288 13.70 6.20 -19.05
C PRO A 288 13.94 4.82 -18.42
N LEU A 289 13.27 4.51 -17.32
CA LEU A 289 13.63 3.38 -16.46
C LEU A 289 12.43 2.53 -16.05
N GLU A 290 12.74 1.24 -15.85
CA GLU A 290 11.90 0.24 -15.21
C GLU A 290 11.80 0.51 -13.69
N PRO A 291 10.68 0.20 -13.01
CA PRO A 291 10.36 0.67 -11.64
C PRO A 291 11.28 0.20 -10.51
N GLU A 292 12.22 -0.70 -10.78
CA GLU A 292 12.95 -1.48 -9.77
C GLU A 292 14.28 -0.82 -9.36
N ASP A 293 14.77 0.14 -10.14
CA ASP A 293 16.09 0.77 -9.97
C ASP A 293 16.06 2.13 -9.26
N MET A 294 14.87 2.67 -8.96
CA MET A 294 14.69 3.99 -8.34
C MET A 294 13.79 3.96 -7.11
N ILE A 295 14.17 4.75 -6.10
CA ILE A 295 13.30 5.08 -4.97
C ILE A 295 12.66 6.42 -5.29
N ILE A 296 11.33 6.42 -5.45
CA ILE A 296 10.54 7.63 -5.66
C ILE A 296 9.74 7.91 -4.39
N GLU A 297 10.06 9.01 -3.73
CA GLU A 297 9.28 9.54 -2.61
C GLU A 297 8.50 10.77 -3.06
N SER A 298 7.30 10.98 -2.53
CA SER A 298 6.43 12.10 -2.91
C SER A 298 6.22 13.04 -1.73
N TYR A 299 6.19 14.34 -2.02
CA TYR A 299 6.09 15.39 -1.02
C TYR A 299 5.10 16.47 -1.47
N THR A 300 4.26 16.92 -0.54
CA THR A 300 3.60 18.23 -0.63
C THR A 300 4.61 19.34 -0.33
N LYS A 301 4.25 20.57 -0.68
CA LYS A 301 5.06 21.76 -0.41
C LYS A 301 5.36 21.90 1.09
N GLU A 302 4.34 21.77 1.92
CA GLU A 302 4.41 21.92 3.38
C GLU A 302 5.28 20.82 4.02
N GLU A 303 5.19 19.58 3.52
CA GLU A 303 6.05 18.47 3.97
C GLU A 303 7.52 18.70 3.60
N LEU A 304 7.79 19.25 2.42
CA LEU A 304 9.14 19.57 1.99
C LEU A 304 9.75 20.67 2.88
N PHE A 305 9.00 21.74 3.16
CA PHE A 305 9.48 22.84 4.02
C PHE A 305 9.69 22.43 5.48
N SER A 306 8.82 21.56 6.01
CA SER A 306 8.93 21.09 7.40
C SER A 306 10.04 20.06 7.59
N LYS A 307 10.26 19.15 6.62
CA LYS A 307 11.25 18.08 6.73
C LYS A 307 12.68 18.52 6.44
N TYR A 308 12.88 19.54 5.60
CA TYR A 308 14.20 19.99 5.13
C TYR A 308 14.55 21.41 5.62
N GLU A 309 14.33 21.66 6.92
CA GLU A 309 14.57 22.92 7.63
C GLU A 309 15.79 23.69 7.05
N HIS A 310 15.52 24.84 6.42
CA HIS A 310 16.49 25.55 5.58
C HIS A 310 17.65 26.13 6.38
N ARG A 311 18.73 25.37 6.55
CA ARG A 311 20.05 25.93 6.85
C ARG A 311 21.04 25.53 5.75
N LYS A 312 21.22 26.44 4.78
CA LYS A 312 22.28 26.47 3.74
C LYS A 312 22.05 25.79 2.38
N TYR A 313 20.82 25.67 1.88
CA TYR A 313 20.58 25.27 0.49
C TYR A 313 20.23 26.49 -0.38
N CYS A 314 20.84 26.61 -1.57
CA CYS A 314 20.48 27.64 -2.55
C CYS A 314 19.24 27.19 -3.32
N TYR A 315 18.27 28.11 -3.45
CA TYR A 315 16.99 27.89 -4.11
C TYR A 315 17.10 28.32 -5.59
N TYR A 316 16.85 27.41 -6.53
CA TYR A 316 16.64 27.79 -7.92
C TYR A 316 15.14 27.68 -8.24
N PRO A 317 14.44 28.80 -8.42
CA PRO A 317 13.06 28.78 -8.87
C PRO A 317 13.04 28.41 -10.35
N ALA A 318 12.46 27.26 -10.71
CA ALA A 318 12.05 27.02 -12.07
C ALA A 318 10.89 27.97 -12.38
N LYS A 319 11.18 28.92 -13.28
CA LYS A 319 10.27 29.87 -13.94
C LYS A 319 9.35 30.68 -12.99
N LYS A 320 9.69 31.95 -12.82
CA LYS A 320 8.85 32.93 -12.10
C LYS A 320 7.63 33.32 -12.95
N GLU A 321 6.61 32.47 -13.00
CA GLU A 321 5.25 32.91 -13.35
C GLU A 321 4.44 33.10 -12.05
N LYS A 322 3.54 34.08 -12.07
CA LYS A 322 3.03 34.87 -10.92
C LYS A 322 2.44 34.13 -9.70
N SER A 323 2.49 32.81 -9.63
CA SER A 323 2.07 32.04 -8.45
C SER A 323 2.78 30.71 -8.20
N ASN A 324 3.81 30.32 -8.97
CA ASN A 324 4.42 28.98 -8.83
C ASN A 324 5.95 29.03 -8.73
N PHE A 325 6.49 28.26 -7.78
CA PHE A 325 7.92 27.97 -7.67
C PHE A 325 8.10 26.46 -7.68
N SER A 326 8.54 25.88 -8.80
CA SER A 326 9.10 24.52 -8.77
C SER A 326 10.57 24.68 -8.38
N ALA A 327 11.01 24.14 -7.26
CA ALA A 327 12.40 24.28 -6.82
C ALA A 327 13.12 22.95 -6.82
N ILE A 328 14.27 22.93 -7.48
CA ILE A 328 15.23 21.84 -7.38
C ILE A 328 16.27 22.28 -6.34
N PHE A 329 16.48 21.46 -5.31
CA PHE A 329 17.42 21.77 -4.24
C PHE A 329 18.70 20.97 -4.43
N PHE A 330 19.83 21.67 -4.48
CA PHE A 330 21.16 21.07 -4.37
C PHE A 330 21.94 21.80 -3.26
N ASP A 331 22.75 21.07 -2.49
CA ASP A 331 23.82 21.71 -1.71
C ASP A 331 25.01 22.07 -2.62
N TRP A 332 25.71 23.15 -2.27
CA TRP A 332 26.86 23.64 -3.04
C TRP A 332 27.94 22.57 -3.28
N PRO A 333 28.34 21.79 -2.25
CA PRO A 333 29.28 20.69 -2.45
C PRO A 333 28.81 19.62 -3.45
N THR A 334 27.51 19.45 -3.66
CA THR A 334 26.94 18.49 -4.61
C THR A 334 26.93 19.07 -6.02
N VAL A 335 26.64 20.36 -6.19
CA VAL A 335 26.75 21.04 -7.50
C VAL A 335 28.19 21.03 -8.02
N ASP A 336 29.17 21.28 -7.15
CA ASP A 336 30.59 21.35 -7.52
C ASP A 336 31.20 19.98 -7.91
N ARG A 337 30.57 18.88 -7.50
CA ARG A 337 31.09 17.51 -7.71
C ARG A 337 30.44 16.78 -8.89
N LEU A 338 29.40 17.35 -9.50
CA LEU A 338 28.70 16.72 -10.63
C LEU A 338 29.36 17.13 -11.95
N SER A 339 30.22 16.25 -12.46
CA SER A 339 30.87 16.40 -13.77
C SER A 339 30.06 15.74 -14.88
N GLY A 340 29.88 16.45 -16.00
CA GLY A 340 29.26 15.92 -17.22
C GLY A 340 27.73 15.95 -17.21
N PHE A 341 27.16 17.10 -17.57
CA PHE A 341 25.74 17.21 -17.89
C PHE A 341 25.58 17.50 -19.39
N SER A 342 24.71 16.75 -20.05
CA SER A 342 24.21 17.09 -21.38
C SER A 342 22.69 16.92 -21.40
N MET A 343 21.98 18.02 -21.65
CA MET A 343 20.56 17.97 -22.00
C MET A 343 20.43 17.94 -23.52
N ARG A 344 19.47 17.17 -24.04
CA ARG A 344 19.24 17.06 -25.49
C ARG A 344 19.02 18.45 -26.09
N GLY A 345 19.84 18.82 -27.08
CA GLY A 345 19.75 20.10 -27.79
C GLY A 345 20.73 21.19 -27.32
N LEU A 346 21.51 20.96 -26.26
CA LEU A 346 22.54 21.90 -25.79
C LEU A 346 23.96 21.29 -25.92
N LYS A 347 24.97 22.16 -26.05
CA LYS A 347 26.38 21.72 -26.00
C LYS A 347 26.66 21.11 -24.62
N LYS A 348 27.40 20.00 -24.59
CA LYS A 348 27.80 19.31 -23.35
C LYS A 348 28.49 20.31 -22.41
N GLN A 349 28.00 20.42 -21.19
CA GLN A 349 28.53 21.34 -20.19
C GLN A 349 29.39 20.60 -19.17
N GLY A 350 30.47 21.26 -18.74
CA GLY A 350 31.39 20.72 -17.75
C GLY A 350 30.78 20.60 -16.35
N THR A 351 29.82 21.47 -16.03
CA THR A 351 29.14 21.57 -14.73
C THR A 351 27.64 21.85 -14.90
N LEU A 352 26.85 21.52 -13.87
CA LEU A 352 25.40 21.79 -13.81
C LEU A 352 25.08 23.29 -13.84
N GLU A 353 25.91 24.13 -13.22
CA GLU A 353 25.81 25.60 -13.29
C GLU A 353 25.95 26.10 -14.74
N GLY A 354 26.87 25.51 -15.53
CA GLY A 354 27.03 25.83 -16.94
C GLY A 354 25.81 25.49 -17.79
N ALA A 355 25.08 24.43 -17.42
CA ALA A 355 23.84 24.05 -18.09
C ALA A 355 22.70 25.04 -17.80
N PHE A 356 22.59 25.54 -16.57
CA PHE A 356 21.56 26.54 -16.22
C PHE A 356 21.82 27.92 -16.81
N LYS A 357 23.08 28.40 -16.82
CA LYS A 357 23.43 29.68 -17.46
C LYS A 357 23.12 29.71 -18.96
N GLN A 358 23.30 28.59 -19.67
CA GLN A 358 23.04 28.52 -21.11
C GLN A 358 21.55 28.56 -21.46
N LEU A 359 20.67 28.23 -20.51
CA LEU A 359 19.22 28.37 -20.63
C LEU A 359 18.71 29.78 -20.27
N SER A 360 19.61 30.72 -19.96
CA SER A 360 19.26 32.08 -19.50
C SER A 360 18.31 32.06 -18.29
N TRP A 361 18.57 31.15 -17.36
CA TRP A 361 17.86 31.03 -16.09
C TRP A 361 18.58 31.80 -14.98
#